data_AF-A0A1A9WG14-F1
#
_entry.id   AF-A0A1A9WG14-F1
#
_cell.length_a   1.000
_cell.length_b   1.000
_cell.length_c   1.000
_cell.angle_alpha   90.00
_cell.angle_beta   90.00
_cell.angle_gamma   90.00
#
_symmetry.space_group_name_H-M   'P 1'
#
loop_
_entity.id
_entity.type
_entity.pdbx_description
1 polymer ?
#
loop_
_entity_poly.entity_id
_entity_poly.type
_entity_poly.pdbx_seq_one_letter_code
_entity_poly.pdbx_strand_id
1 'polypeptide(L)'
;MPLLTGLPSYVSYGPYCLANSQLASNAPDTGKEENRARDLHYALWIPDLFMKRVEADGDWSLMCPHKCPGLCEVWGDEFDKLYMKYESEGKANKTIKARALWFAIYSAQEKTGAPYMLYKDACNRKSNQGNIGTIKCICNLGSIALNMFVTTEKQYDFYKLKEVTKLITKNLNKIIDINYYPLPETKKSNMRHRPIAIGVQGFTNIEMKWN
;
A
#
# COMPACT_ATOMS: atom_id res chain seq x y z
N MET A 1 -22.39 -15.36 18.08
CA MET A 1 -22.68 -14.42 16.97
C MET A 1 -21.36 -14.20 16.24
N PRO A 2 -21.17 -14.75 15.02
CA PRO A 2 -19.84 -14.88 14.44
C PRO A 2 -19.36 -13.51 13.94
N LEU A 3 -18.25 -13.03 14.51
CA LEU A 3 -17.49 -11.90 13.99
C LEU A 3 -16.85 -12.31 12.67
N LEU A 4 -17.31 -11.69 11.57
CA LEU A 4 -16.72 -11.78 10.24
C LEU A 4 -15.27 -11.24 10.29
N THR A 5 -14.29 -12.11 10.55
CA THR A 5 -12.88 -11.84 10.25
C THR A 5 -12.57 -12.31 8.83
N GLY A 6 -13.07 -11.57 7.85
CA GLY A 6 -12.77 -11.75 6.44
C GLY A 6 -12.12 -10.49 5.89
N LEU A 7 -10.99 -10.05 6.47
CA LEU A 7 -10.19 -9.03 5.82
C LEU A 7 -9.46 -9.70 4.64
N PRO A 8 -9.53 -9.15 3.41
CA PRO A 8 -8.80 -9.71 2.29
C PRO A 8 -7.30 -9.73 2.59
N SER A 9 -6.66 -10.86 2.31
CA SER A 9 -5.21 -11.00 2.44
C SER A 9 -4.54 -10.29 1.27
N TYR A 10 -3.79 -9.22 1.58
CA TYR A 10 -2.97 -8.51 0.60
C TYR A 10 -1.55 -9.02 0.62
N VAL A 11 -0.98 -9.23 -0.55
CA VAL A 11 0.43 -9.55 -0.70
C VAL A 11 1.14 -8.43 -1.45
N SER A 12 2.11 -7.82 -0.78
CA SER A 12 2.89 -6.71 -1.31
C SER A 12 4.31 -7.17 -1.65
N TYR A 13 4.73 -6.88 -2.88
CA TYR A 13 6.08 -7.21 -3.36
C TYR A 13 6.79 -5.96 -3.91
N GLY A 14 8.10 -5.90 -3.72
CA GLY A 14 8.95 -4.98 -4.46
C GLY A 14 9.15 -5.47 -5.90
N PRO A 15 9.25 -4.58 -6.90
CA PRO A 15 9.42 -4.98 -8.30
C PRO A 15 10.75 -5.72 -8.58
N TYR A 16 11.70 -5.68 -7.65
CA TYR A 16 12.94 -6.46 -7.70
C TYR A 16 12.75 -7.94 -7.33
N CYS A 17 11.66 -8.32 -6.66
CA CYS A 17 11.34 -9.71 -6.32
C CYS A 17 10.41 -10.40 -7.32
N LEU A 18 9.78 -9.63 -8.21
CA LEU A 18 8.78 -10.14 -9.15
C LEU A 18 9.45 -11.03 -10.20
N ALA A 19 9.18 -12.34 -10.14
CA ALA A 19 9.36 -13.18 -11.31
C ALA A 19 8.18 -12.95 -12.26
N ASN A 20 8.39 -12.93 -13.59
CA ASN A 20 7.30 -12.81 -14.59
C ASN A 20 6.15 -13.80 -14.35
N SER A 21 6.42 -14.97 -13.74
CA SER A 21 5.42 -15.98 -13.37
C SER A 21 4.44 -15.52 -12.29
N GLN A 22 4.85 -14.63 -11.39
CA GLN A 22 4.01 -14.10 -10.29
C GLN A 22 3.04 -13.01 -10.75
N LEU A 23 3.28 -12.37 -11.91
CA LEU A 23 2.32 -11.47 -12.54
C LEU A 23 1.31 -12.25 -13.40
N ALA A 24 1.74 -13.37 -13.97
CA ALA A 24 0.89 -14.25 -14.79
C ALA A 24 -0.13 -15.07 -13.98
N SER A 25 0.07 -15.24 -12.67
CA SER A 25 -0.86 -15.96 -11.78
C SER A 25 -2.25 -15.34 -11.69
N ASN A 26 -2.39 -14.08 -12.14
CA ASN A 26 -3.62 -13.30 -12.02
C ASN A 26 -4.43 -13.27 -13.33
N ALA A 27 -3.96 -13.86 -14.42
CA ALA A 27 -4.73 -13.89 -15.66
C ALA A 27 -6.06 -14.64 -15.44
N PRO A 28 -7.21 -13.98 -15.69
CA PRO A 28 -8.50 -14.65 -15.63
C PRO A 28 -8.50 -15.72 -16.74
N ASP A 29 -8.72 -16.96 -16.34
CA ASP A 29 -9.09 -18.10 -17.20
C ASP A 29 -8.07 -18.74 -18.15
N THR A 30 -6.85 -18.23 -18.29
CA THR A 30 -5.77 -18.96 -19.00
C THR A 30 -4.61 -19.37 -18.07
N GLY A 31 -4.17 -20.63 -18.13
CA GLY A 31 -3.11 -21.19 -17.27
C GLY A 31 -3.57 -22.30 -16.31
N LYS A 32 -2.61 -23.07 -15.78
CA LYS A 32 -2.87 -24.19 -14.86
C LYS A 32 -3.26 -23.71 -13.45
N GLU A 33 -4.12 -24.47 -12.78
CA GLU A 33 -4.72 -24.09 -11.49
C GLU A 33 -3.67 -23.93 -10.37
N GLU A 34 -2.61 -24.74 -10.39
CA GLU A 34 -1.50 -24.66 -9.42
C GLU A 34 -0.73 -23.33 -9.46
N ASN A 35 -0.88 -22.54 -10.51
CA ASN A 35 -0.21 -21.24 -10.66
C ASN A 35 -1.12 -20.07 -10.26
N ARG A 36 -2.28 -20.32 -9.65
CA ARG A 36 -3.28 -19.28 -9.34
C ARG A 36 -3.51 -19.15 -7.85
N ALA A 37 -3.69 -17.91 -7.39
CA ALA A 37 -4.20 -17.61 -6.05
C ALA A 37 -5.25 -16.50 -6.14
N ARG A 38 -6.45 -16.87 -6.58
CA ARG A 38 -7.55 -15.93 -6.89
C ARG A 38 -8.09 -15.18 -5.68
N ASP A 39 -7.96 -15.75 -4.48
CA ASP A 39 -8.46 -15.15 -3.24
C ASP A 39 -7.48 -14.11 -2.64
N LEU A 40 -6.30 -13.95 -3.25
CA LEU A 40 -5.28 -12.99 -2.82
C LEU A 40 -5.38 -11.69 -3.60
N HIS A 41 -5.19 -10.59 -2.90
CA HIS A 41 -5.09 -9.27 -3.49
C HIS A 41 -3.61 -8.88 -3.61
N TYR A 42 -3.22 -8.34 -4.77
CA TYR A 42 -1.81 -8.04 -5.06
C TYR A 42 -1.54 -6.54 -5.05
N ALA A 43 -0.42 -6.16 -4.45
CA ALA A 43 0.06 -4.79 -4.42
C ALA A 43 1.55 -4.72 -4.74
N LEU A 44 1.98 -3.64 -5.40
CA LEU A 44 3.38 -3.35 -5.67
C LEU A 44 3.87 -2.23 -4.75
N TRP A 45 5.00 -2.49 -4.09
CA TRP A 45 5.73 -1.52 -3.27
C TRP A 45 6.93 -1.00 -4.05
N ILE A 46 6.71 0.07 -4.80
CA ILE A 46 7.56 0.52 -5.90
C ILE A 46 8.56 1.57 -5.40
N PRO A 47 9.88 1.31 -5.47
CA PRO A 47 10.89 2.34 -5.22
C PRO A 47 10.96 3.35 -6.36
N ASP A 48 11.34 4.59 -6.06
CA ASP A 48 11.51 5.67 -7.04
C ASP A 48 12.50 5.25 -8.14
N LEU A 49 13.55 4.49 -7.77
CA LEU A 49 14.56 3.98 -8.72
C LEU A 49 13.96 3.15 -9.86
N PHE A 50 12.94 2.33 -9.57
CA PHE A 50 12.30 1.53 -10.62
C PHE A 50 11.65 2.45 -11.67
N MET A 51 10.92 3.47 -11.22
CA MET A 51 10.26 4.42 -12.12
C MET A 51 11.29 5.23 -12.93
N LYS A 52 12.39 5.67 -12.30
CA LYS A 52 13.51 6.32 -13.00
C LYS A 52 14.08 5.45 -14.11
N ARG A 53 14.23 4.14 -13.87
CA ARG A 53 14.73 3.19 -14.88
C ARG A 53 13.72 2.89 -15.99
N VAL A 54 12.43 2.87 -15.69
CA VAL A 54 11.37 2.74 -16.70
C VAL A 54 11.39 3.94 -17.66
N GLU A 55 11.48 5.15 -17.11
CA GLU A 55 11.55 6.39 -17.87
C GLU A 55 12.77 6.41 -18.81
N ALA A 56 13.95 6.10 -18.26
CA ALA A 56 15.22 6.07 -19.00
C ALA A 56 15.43 4.84 -19.92
N ASP A 57 14.45 3.94 -20.03
CA ASP A 57 14.59 2.65 -20.75
C ASP A 57 15.80 1.80 -20.31
N GLY A 58 16.09 1.88 -19.01
CA GLY A 58 17.19 1.17 -18.38
C GLY A 58 16.90 -0.31 -18.13
N ASP A 59 17.93 -1.01 -17.68
CA ASP A 59 17.81 -2.39 -17.24
C ASP A 59 17.35 -2.46 -15.77
N TRP A 60 16.67 -3.54 -15.41
CA TRP A 60 16.18 -3.83 -14.08
C TRP A 60 16.60 -5.23 -13.65
N SER A 61 17.28 -5.32 -12.52
CA SER A 61 17.74 -6.58 -11.94
C SER A 61 16.73 -7.17 -10.96
N LEU A 62 16.33 -8.40 -11.24
CA LEU A 62 15.52 -9.23 -10.35
C LEU A 62 16.45 -9.93 -9.36
N MET A 63 16.15 -9.78 -8.07
CA MET A 63 17.00 -10.22 -6.97
C MET A 63 16.23 -11.16 -6.04
N CYS A 64 16.92 -12.19 -5.55
CA CYS A 64 16.40 -13.05 -4.49
C CYS A 64 16.64 -12.39 -3.11
N PRO A 65 15.62 -12.21 -2.26
CA PRO A 65 15.78 -11.62 -0.92
C PRO A 65 16.82 -12.33 -0.04
N HIS A 66 17.00 -13.64 -0.24
CA HIS A 66 18.00 -14.42 0.48
C HIS A 66 19.44 -14.05 0.05
N LYS A 67 19.65 -13.79 -1.25
CA LYS A 67 20.97 -13.37 -1.78
C LYS A 67 21.23 -11.87 -1.56
N CYS A 68 20.17 -11.08 -1.54
CA CYS A 68 20.19 -9.62 -1.45
C CYS A 68 19.35 -9.15 -0.24
N PRO A 69 19.77 -9.45 0.99
CA PRO A 69 19.02 -9.09 2.19
C PRO A 69 18.98 -7.57 2.40
N GLY A 70 17.99 -7.10 3.16
CA GLY A 70 17.87 -5.69 3.59
C GLY A 70 17.15 -4.76 2.60
N LEU A 71 16.93 -5.15 1.34
CA LEU A 71 16.26 -4.28 0.34
C LEU A 71 14.82 -3.88 0.74
N CYS A 72 14.13 -4.71 1.52
CA CYS A 72 12.79 -4.39 2.05
C CYS A 72 12.82 -3.49 3.29
N GLU A 73 13.99 -3.29 3.90
CA GLU A 73 14.18 -2.56 5.17
C GLU A 73 14.71 -1.14 4.96
N VAL A 74 15.30 -0.85 3.80
CA VAL A 74 15.79 0.49 3.41
C VAL A 74 14.90 1.11 2.33
N TRP A 75 14.91 2.44 2.18
CA TRP A 75 14.14 3.19 1.17
C TRP A 75 14.94 4.40 0.67
N GLY A 76 14.50 5.02 -0.43
CA GLY A 76 15.16 6.18 -1.02
C GLY A 76 16.63 5.93 -1.37
N ASP A 77 17.51 6.89 -1.08
CA ASP A 77 18.93 6.82 -1.47
C ASP A 77 19.67 5.61 -0.87
N GLU A 78 19.26 5.15 0.32
CA GLU A 78 19.83 3.94 0.94
C GLU A 78 19.45 2.68 0.16
N PHE A 79 18.21 2.62 -0.32
CA PHE A 79 17.77 1.56 -1.21
C PHE A 79 18.55 1.60 -2.52
N ASP A 80 18.68 2.77 -3.14
CA ASP A 80 19.38 2.93 -4.42
C ASP A 80 20.84 2.46 -4.31
N LYS A 81 21.54 2.89 -3.26
CA LYS A 81 22.93 2.47 -2.98
C LYS A 81 23.05 0.97 -2.77
N LEU A 82 22.18 0.37 -1.95
CA LEU A 82 22.23 -1.06 -1.64
C LEU A 82 21.89 -1.91 -2.88
N TYR A 83 20.89 -1.49 -3.65
CA TYR A 83 20.48 -2.15 -4.88
C TYR A 83 21.60 -2.14 -5.92
N MET A 84 22.18 -0.96 -6.20
CA MET A 84 23.29 -0.83 -7.16
C MET A 84 24.54 -1.58 -6.71
N LYS A 85 24.80 -1.63 -5.39
CA LYS A 85 25.88 -2.47 -4.83
C LYS A 85 25.67 -3.94 -5.20
N TYR A 86 24.47 -4.49 -5.00
CA TYR A 86 24.18 -5.88 -5.35
C TYR A 86 24.22 -6.14 -6.86
N GLU A 87 23.88 -5.17 -7.69
CA GLU A 87 24.10 -5.26 -9.14
C GLU A 87 25.60 -5.36 -9.47
N SER A 88 26.43 -4.50 -8.87
CA SER A 88 27.89 -4.51 -9.09
C SER A 88 28.57 -5.79 -8.60
N GLU A 89 28.01 -6.43 -7.57
CA GLU A 89 28.47 -7.72 -7.03
C GLU A 89 27.96 -8.92 -7.86
N GLY A 90 27.19 -8.71 -8.92
CA GLY A 90 26.65 -9.78 -9.77
C GLY A 90 25.62 -10.67 -9.07
N LYS A 91 24.94 -10.16 -8.03
CA LYS A 91 23.95 -10.93 -7.24
C LYS A 91 22.55 -10.99 -7.87
N ALA A 92 22.35 -10.34 -9.01
CA ALA A 92 21.11 -10.39 -9.75
C ALA A 92 20.84 -11.82 -10.27
N ASN A 93 19.62 -12.31 -10.05
CA ASN A 93 19.19 -13.60 -10.61
C ASN A 93 18.92 -13.49 -12.12
N LYS A 94 18.38 -12.35 -12.54
CA LYS A 94 18.04 -12.07 -13.93
C LYS A 94 18.00 -10.56 -14.13
N THR A 95 18.46 -10.09 -15.28
CA THR A 95 18.31 -8.68 -15.69
C THR A 95 17.38 -8.62 -16.90
N ILE A 96 16.43 -7.69 -16.86
CA ILE A 96 15.44 -7.47 -17.91
C ILE A 96 15.32 -5.97 -18.21
N LYS A 97 14.69 -5.58 -19.32
CA LYS A 97 14.34 -4.17 -19.52
C LYS A 97 13.29 -3.72 -18.52
N ALA A 98 13.49 -2.57 -17.88
CA ALA A 98 12.54 -2.02 -16.92
C ALA A 98 11.16 -1.81 -17.58
N ARG A 99 11.13 -1.32 -18.82
CA ARG A 99 9.89 -1.18 -19.61
C ARG A 99 9.18 -2.49 -19.89
N ALA A 100 9.91 -3.59 -20.06
CA ALA A 100 9.28 -4.90 -20.26
C ALA A 100 8.53 -5.34 -18.99
N LEU A 101 9.09 -5.11 -17.80
CA LEU A 101 8.39 -5.36 -16.54
C LEU A 101 7.19 -4.42 -16.36
N TRP A 102 7.37 -3.14 -16.69
CA TRP A 102 6.29 -2.15 -16.64
C TRP A 102 5.10 -2.53 -17.53
N PHE A 103 5.38 -2.96 -18.76
CA PHE A 103 4.35 -3.43 -19.68
C PHE A 103 3.62 -4.67 -19.14
N ALA A 104 4.34 -5.59 -18.49
CA ALA A 104 3.72 -6.75 -17.85
C ALA A 104 2.78 -6.33 -16.69
N ILE A 105 3.19 -5.35 -15.88
CA ILE A 105 2.34 -4.78 -14.81
C ILE A 105 1.09 -4.13 -15.40
N TYR A 106 1.25 -3.31 -16.43
CA TYR A 106 0.14 -2.66 -17.12
C TYR A 106 -0.84 -3.67 -17.71
N SER A 107 -0.34 -4.69 -18.42
CA SER A 107 -1.19 -5.73 -19.00
C SER A 107 -1.94 -6.55 -17.94
N ALA A 108 -1.35 -6.72 -16.75
CA ALA A 108 -2.06 -7.35 -15.63
C ALA A 108 -3.19 -6.46 -15.10
N GLN A 109 -2.94 -5.16 -14.96
CA GLN A 109 -3.94 -4.18 -14.51
C GLN A 109 -5.10 -4.05 -15.48
N GLU A 110 -4.83 -4.04 -16.78
CA GLU A 110 -5.86 -4.02 -17.83
C GLU A 110 -6.80 -5.23 -17.71
N LYS A 111 -6.27 -6.40 -17.40
CA LYS A 111 -7.06 -7.65 -17.30
C LYS A 111 -7.80 -7.82 -15.98
N THR A 112 -7.26 -7.29 -14.89
CA THR A 112 -7.69 -7.68 -13.53
C THR A 112 -8.01 -6.52 -12.61
N GLY A 113 -7.65 -5.29 -12.99
CA GLY A 113 -7.63 -4.12 -12.10
C GLY A 113 -6.51 -4.17 -11.04
N ALA A 114 -5.67 -5.21 -11.02
CA ALA A 114 -4.59 -5.44 -10.07
C ALA A 114 -3.23 -5.57 -10.80
N PRO A 115 -2.08 -5.32 -10.14
CA PRO A 115 -1.92 -5.01 -8.72
C PRO A 115 -2.18 -3.53 -8.37
N TYR A 116 -2.45 -3.27 -7.09
CA TYR A 116 -2.41 -1.91 -6.54
C TYR A 116 -1.00 -1.33 -6.62
N MET A 117 -0.90 -0.02 -6.83
CA MET A 117 0.38 0.68 -6.99
C MET A 117 0.64 1.56 -5.78
N LEU A 118 1.72 1.28 -5.04
CA LEU A 118 2.14 2.10 -3.92
C LEU A 118 3.60 2.50 -4.08
N TYR A 119 3.88 3.80 -3.97
CA TYR A 119 5.22 4.34 -4.10
C TYR A 119 5.93 4.36 -2.76
N LYS A 120 6.82 3.38 -2.56
CA LYS A 120 7.55 3.10 -1.32
C LYS A 120 8.20 4.34 -0.74
N ASP A 121 8.96 5.06 -1.57
CA ASP A 121 9.77 6.17 -1.08
C ASP A 121 8.89 7.37 -0.74
N ALA A 122 7.83 7.64 -1.52
CA ALA A 122 6.86 8.67 -1.18
C ALA A 122 6.14 8.38 0.14
N CYS A 123 5.74 7.12 0.38
CA CYS A 123 5.11 6.71 1.63
C CYS A 123 6.06 6.86 2.83
N ASN A 124 7.32 6.43 2.71
CA ASN A 124 8.28 6.52 3.81
C ASN A 124 8.74 7.97 4.08
N ARG A 125 9.02 8.75 3.02
CA ARG A 125 9.48 10.14 3.13
C ARG A 125 8.48 11.07 3.82
N LYS A 126 7.18 10.84 3.62
CA LYS A 126 6.10 11.71 4.11
C LYS A 126 5.41 11.18 5.37
N SER A 127 5.91 10.08 5.94
CA SER A 127 5.33 9.51 7.13
C SER A 127 5.92 10.11 8.39
N ASN A 128 5.05 10.53 9.31
CA ASN A 128 5.45 10.89 10.66
C ASN A 128 6.01 9.68 11.46
N GLN A 129 5.88 8.45 10.92
CA GLN A 129 6.45 7.23 11.49
C GLN A 129 7.79 6.84 10.86
N GLY A 130 8.40 7.69 10.03
CA GLY A 130 9.71 7.40 9.41
C GLY A 130 10.83 7.15 10.45
N ASN A 131 10.66 7.67 11.68
CA ASN A 131 11.56 7.45 12.81
C ASN A 131 11.56 6.01 13.37
N ILE A 132 10.56 5.19 13.01
CA ILE A 132 10.41 3.81 13.52
C ILE A 132 10.99 2.79 12.54
N GLY A 133 11.42 3.24 11.35
CA GLY A 133 11.95 2.42 10.26
C GLY A 133 10.99 2.33 9.08
N THR A 134 11.28 1.43 8.14
CA THR A 134 10.46 1.25 6.94
C THR A 134 9.05 0.75 7.28
N ILE A 135 8.04 1.47 6.78
CA ILE A 135 6.64 1.33 7.21
C ILE A 135 6.04 -0.03 6.84
N LYS A 136 5.31 -0.62 7.79
CA LYS A 136 4.40 -1.77 7.62
C LYS A 136 3.08 -1.46 8.35
N CYS A 137 1.94 -1.69 7.72
CA CYS A 137 0.67 -1.08 8.14
C CYS A 137 -0.11 -1.88 9.21
N ILE A 138 -0.56 -1.20 10.27
CA ILE A 138 -1.69 -1.58 11.14
C ILE A 138 -2.46 -0.29 11.48
N CYS A 139 -3.79 -0.26 11.32
CA CYS A 139 -4.60 0.94 11.51
C CYS A 139 -5.97 0.67 12.15
N ASN A 140 -6.47 1.64 12.93
CA ASN A 140 -7.87 1.71 13.36
C ASN A 140 -8.62 2.71 12.46
N LEU A 141 -9.71 2.29 11.83
CA LEU A 141 -10.37 3.02 10.75
C LEU A 141 -11.68 3.68 11.22
N GLY A 142 -11.91 4.90 10.76
CA GLY A 142 -13.21 5.59 10.83
C GLY A 142 -13.44 6.41 9.57
N SER A 143 -14.70 6.70 9.23
CA SER A 143 -15.05 7.48 8.04
C SER A 143 -16.08 8.56 8.37
N ILE A 144 -15.87 9.77 7.83
CA ILE A 144 -16.78 10.91 7.97
C ILE A 144 -17.62 11.07 6.69
N ALA A 145 -18.94 11.12 6.83
CA ALA A 145 -19.87 11.37 5.74
C ALA A 145 -19.90 12.87 5.38
N LEU A 146 -19.22 13.26 4.31
CA LEU A 146 -18.98 14.67 3.97
C LEU A 146 -20.26 15.41 3.56
N ASN A 147 -21.23 14.69 3.00
CA ASN A 147 -22.52 15.23 2.57
C ASN A 147 -23.40 15.74 3.73
N MET A 148 -23.07 15.40 4.98
CA MET A 148 -23.81 15.89 6.15
C MET A 148 -23.46 17.32 6.54
N PHE A 149 -22.40 17.89 5.97
CA PHE A 149 -21.93 19.24 6.28
C PHE A 149 -22.34 20.29 5.24
N VAL A 150 -23.22 19.93 4.29
CA VAL A 150 -23.82 20.89 3.35
C VAL A 150 -25.08 21.47 3.99
N THR A 151 -25.11 22.79 4.17
CA THR A 151 -26.25 23.51 4.76
C THR A 151 -27.38 23.72 3.74
N THR A 152 -28.55 24.13 4.23
CA THR A 152 -29.71 24.49 3.39
C THR A 152 -29.41 25.66 2.45
N GLU A 153 -28.51 26.56 2.84
CA GLU A 153 -28.05 27.71 2.06
C GLU A 153 -26.96 27.32 1.05
N LYS A 154 -26.76 26.02 0.83
CA LYS A 154 -25.75 25.51 -0.12
C LYS A 154 -24.34 26.01 0.25
N GLN A 155 -24.02 26.05 1.54
CA GLN A 155 -22.68 26.33 2.05
C GLN A 155 -22.10 25.08 2.73
N TYR A 156 -20.77 25.02 2.84
CA TYR A 156 -20.11 23.91 3.51
C TYR A 156 -19.68 24.30 4.93
N ASP A 157 -20.18 23.59 5.94
CA ASP A 157 -19.89 23.85 7.35
C ASP A 157 -18.58 23.18 7.80
N PHE A 158 -17.48 23.91 7.57
CA PHE A 158 -16.15 23.50 8.02
C PHE A 158 -15.99 23.49 9.55
N TYR A 159 -16.78 24.29 10.28
CA TYR A 159 -16.72 24.31 11.74
C TYR A 159 -17.29 23.02 12.31
N LYS A 160 -18.44 22.58 11.83
CA LYS A 160 -19.04 21.32 12.24
C LYS A 160 -18.21 20.11 11.82
N LEU A 161 -17.62 20.14 10.63
CA LEU A 161 -16.67 19.10 10.19
C LEU A 161 -15.50 18.97 11.17
N LYS A 162 -14.91 20.09 11.60
CA LYS A 162 -13.82 20.12 12.58
C LYS A 162 -14.25 19.55 13.94
N GLU A 163 -15.44 19.88 14.42
CA GLU A 163 -15.99 19.32 15.67
C GLU A 163 -16.15 17.80 15.61
N VAL A 164 -16.79 17.30 14.55
CA VAL A 164 -17.01 15.86 14.34
C VAL A 164 -15.67 15.14 14.19
N THR A 165 -14.71 15.75 13.47
CA THR A 165 -13.36 15.21 13.33
C THR A 165 -12.67 15.05 14.69
N LYS A 166 -12.75 16.06 15.58
CA LYS A 166 -12.20 15.94 16.95
C LYS A 166 -12.86 14.82 17.75
N LEU A 167 -14.17 14.63 17.60
CA LEU A 167 -14.90 13.58 18.31
C LEU A 167 -14.48 12.19 17.83
N ILE A 168 -14.43 11.96 16.52
CA ILE A 168 -14.01 10.66 15.97
C ILE A 168 -12.54 10.36 16.33
N THR A 169 -11.65 11.35 16.36
CA THR A 169 -10.28 11.18 16.87
C THR A 169 -10.27 10.64 18.31
N LYS A 170 -11.07 11.22 19.21
CA LYS A 170 -11.18 10.74 20.60
C LYS A 170 -11.75 9.33 20.68
N ASN A 171 -12.76 9.03 19.86
CA ASN A 171 -13.39 7.71 19.84
C ASN A 171 -12.43 6.63 19.34
N LEU A 172 -11.75 6.87 18.22
CA LEU A 172 -10.73 5.96 17.68
C LEU A 172 -9.58 5.77 18.67
N ASN A 173 -9.17 6.83 19.38
CA ASN A 173 -8.15 6.70 20.41
C ASN A 173 -8.60 5.81 21.58
N LYS A 174 -9.87 5.87 22.00
CA LYS A 174 -10.41 4.97 23.04
C LYS A 174 -10.50 3.52 22.54
N ILE A 175 -10.84 3.32 21.26
CA ILE A 175 -10.91 1.99 20.65
C ILE A 175 -9.58 1.24 20.80
N ILE A 176 -8.44 1.93 20.66
CA ILE A 176 -7.11 1.33 20.83
C ILE A 176 -6.97 0.60 22.17
N ASP A 177 -7.54 1.16 23.25
CA ASP A 177 -7.40 0.61 24.60
C ASP A 177 -8.36 -0.56 24.88
N ILE A 178 -9.55 -0.53 24.28
CA ILE A 178 -10.60 -1.54 24.51
C ILE A 178 -10.60 -2.68 23.48
N ASN A 179 -9.88 -2.52 22.37
CA ASN A 179 -9.91 -3.48 21.27
C ASN A 179 -9.36 -4.85 21.69
N TYR A 180 -9.94 -5.93 21.14
CA TYR A 180 -9.38 -7.26 21.25
C TYR A 180 -8.31 -7.45 20.17
N TYR A 181 -7.10 -7.78 20.60
CA TYR A 181 -5.96 -8.00 19.72
C TYR A 181 -5.71 -9.49 19.56
N PRO A 182 -5.85 -10.07 18.35
CA PRO A 182 -5.63 -11.49 18.14
C PRO A 182 -4.15 -11.89 18.25
N LEU A 183 -3.23 -10.95 18.10
CA LEU A 183 -1.78 -11.17 18.18
C LEU A 183 -1.14 -10.18 19.17
N PRO A 184 -0.16 -10.59 19.99
CA PRO A 184 0.50 -9.71 20.94
C PRO A 184 1.32 -8.59 20.27
N GLU A 185 1.86 -8.84 19.08
CA GLU A 185 2.64 -7.87 18.29
C GLU A 185 1.77 -6.71 17.83
N THR A 186 0.51 -6.98 17.43
CA THR A 186 -0.42 -5.93 16.99
C THR A 186 -0.83 -5.06 18.17
N LYS A 187 -1.06 -5.65 19.35
CA LYS A 187 -1.30 -4.90 20.59
C LYS A 187 -0.11 -4.01 20.94
N LYS A 188 1.11 -4.56 20.91
CA LYS A 188 2.35 -3.81 21.20
C LYS A 188 2.52 -2.61 20.26
N SER A 189 2.28 -2.81 18.96
CA SER A 189 2.37 -1.74 17.96
C SER A 189 1.33 -0.63 18.19
N ASN A 190 0.05 -1.01 18.34
CA ASN A 190 -1.03 -0.05 18.55
C ASN A 190 -0.88 0.74 19.86
N MET A 191 -0.45 0.09 20.95
CA MET A 191 -0.25 0.78 22.23
C MET A 191 0.95 1.73 22.20
N ARG A 192 2.00 1.42 21.42
CA ARG A 192 3.20 2.25 21.32
C ARG A 192 3.03 3.46 20.40
N HIS A 193 2.36 3.28 19.26
CA HIS A 193 2.32 4.29 18.19
C HIS A 193 0.95 4.94 18.01
N ARG A 194 -0.10 4.33 18.57
CA ARG A 194 -1.49 4.77 18.53
C ARG A 194 -1.97 5.30 17.17
N PRO A 195 -1.72 4.59 16.05
CA PRO A 195 -2.15 5.05 14.74
C PRO A 195 -3.67 4.98 14.61
N ILE A 196 -4.25 6.04 14.05
CA ILE A 196 -5.65 6.12 13.65
C ILE A 196 -5.74 6.59 12.20
N ALA A 197 -6.76 6.12 11.48
CA ALA A 197 -7.01 6.47 10.10
C ALA A 197 -8.44 6.98 9.98
N ILE A 198 -8.59 8.27 9.69
CA ILE A 198 -9.88 8.92 9.46
C ILE A 198 -9.99 9.15 7.95
N GLY A 199 -10.89 8.42 7.31
CA GLY A 199 -11.27 8.60 5.93
C GLY A 199 -12.54 9.42 5.78
N VAL A 200 -13.00 9.52 4.54
CA VAL A 200 -14.20 10.25 4.15
C VAL A 200 -15.06 9.42 3.21
N GLN A 201 -16.36 9.70 3.17
CA GLN A 201 -17.31 9.10 2.24
C GLN A 201 -18.34 10.15 1.77
N GLY A 202 -19.07 9.84 0.70
CA GLY A 202 -20.15 10.71 0.19
C GLY A 202 -19.64 11.99 -0.46
N PHE A 203 -18.44 12.00 -1.04
CA PHE A 203 -17.88 13.17 -1.73
C PHE A 203 -18.75 13.60 -2.93
N THR A 204 -19.16 12.65 -3.78
CA THR A 204 -20.05 12.92 -4.92
C THR A 204 -21.43 13.45 -4.48
N ASN A 205 -21.91 13.02 -3.32
CA ASN A 205 -23.19 13.49 -2.77
C ASN A 205 -23.14 14.95 -2.31
N ILE A 206 -21.95 15.54 -2.14
CA ILE A 206 -21.82 16.97 -1.85
C ILE A 206 -22.26 17.78 -3.06
N GLU A 207 -21.77 17.42 -4.26
CA GLU A 207 -22.16 18.09 -5.52
C GLU A 207 -23.66 17.99 -5.78
N MET A 208 -24.27 16.82 -5.52
CA MET A 208 -25.72 16.63 -5.65
C MET A 208 -26.55 17.54 -4.74
N LYS A 209 -26.00 17.98 -3.59
CA LYS A 209 -26.69 18.89 -2.68
C LYS A 209 -26.46 20.37 -3.02
N TRP A 210 -25.39 20.68 -3.76
CA TRP A 210 -25.08 22.03 -4.22
C TRP A 210 -25.90 22.43 -5.45
N ASN A 211 -26.21 21.48 -6.33
CA ASN A 211 -27.13 21.67 -7.44
C ASN A 211 -28.58 21.71 -6.97
#